data_AF-A0A1V2QEW1-F1
#
_entry.id   AF-A0A1V2QEW1-F1
#
_cell.length_a   1.000
_cell.length_b   1.000
_cell.length_c   1.000
_cell.angle_alpha   90.00
_cell.angle_beta   90.00
_cell.angle_gamma   90.00
#
_symmetry.space_group_name_H-M   'P 1'
#
loop_
_entity.id
_entity.type
_entity.pdbx_description
1 polymer ?
#
loop_
_entity_poly.entity_id
_entity_poly.type
_entity_poly.pdbx_seq_one_letter_code
_entity_poly.pdbx_strand_id
1 'polypeptide(L)'
;MTGNGFSVDPGSLGYWAERIRTARDDVDEALAAVPVTVDSGGPVDRKLERVLAGLVTEGGLVADHLHAVQANVDAAVRDYLDVDDHHARHLWTIGDDR
;
A
#
# COMPACT_ATOMS: atom_id res chain seq x y z
N MET A 1 -7.95 3.08 -32.11
CA MET A 1 -7.90 1.88 -31.24
C MET A 1 -6.60 1.91 -30.48
N THR A 2 -6.61 2.36 -29.23
CA THR A 2 -5.43 2.31 -28.35
C THR A 2 -5.88 1.76 -27.00
N GLY A 3 -6.21 0.48 -26.98
CA GLY A 3 -6.23 -0.29 -25.76
C GLY A 3 -4.94 -1.09 -25.73
N ASN A 4 -3.89 -0.55 -25.10
CA ASN A 4 -2.81 -1.39 -24.62
C ASN A 4 -3.45 -2.24 -23.52
N GLY A 5 -3.88 -3.45 -23.87
CA GLY A 5 -4.41 -4.42 -22.93
C GLY A 5 -3.30 -4.82 -21.97
N PHE A 6 -3.16 -4.05 -20.90
CA PHE A 6 -2.38 -4.44 -19.74
C PHE A 6 -3.22 -5.51 -19.05
N SER A 7 -3.04 -6.77 -19.47
CA SER A 7 -3.69 -7.92 -18.85
C SER A 7 -3.06 -8.11 -17.48
N VAL A 8 -3.63 -7.47 -16.46
CA VAL A 8 -3.23 -7.71 -15.08
C VAL A 8 -3.89 -9.00 -14.65
N ASP A 9 -3.07 -10.05 -14.49
CA ASP A 9 -3.55 -11.31 -13.94
C ASP A 9 -4.00 -11.08 -12.50
N PRO A 10 -5.19 -11.52 -12.06
CA PRO A 10 -5.67 -11.30 -10.71
C PRO A 10 -4.77 -11.90 -9.62
N GLY A 11 -4.05 -12.99 -9.92
CA GLY A 11 -3.00 -13.52 -9.04
C GLY A 11 -1.83 -12.56 -8.88
N SER A 12 -1.48 -11.83 -9.94
CA SER A 12 -0.45 -10.79 -9.89
C SER A 12 -0.89 -9.55 -9.10
N LEU A 13 -2.15 -9.12 -9.18
CA LEU A 13 -2.69 -8.01 -8.37
C LEU A 13 -2.67 -8.35 -6.88
N GLY A 14 -3.12 -9.54 -6.50
CA GLY A 14 -3.08 -10.01 -5.11
C GLY A 14 -1.65 -10.08 -4.58
N TYR A 15 -0.72 -10.59 -5.39
CA TYR A 15 0.70 -10.62 -5.04
C TYR A 15 1.30 -9.23 -4.80
N TRP A 16 1.04 -8.28 -5.70
CA TRP A 16 1.54 -6.90 -5.55
C TRP A 16 0.89 -6.18 -4.37
N ALA A 17 -0.41 -6.39 -4.13
CA ALA A 17 -1.12 -5.84 -2.97
C ALA A 17 -0.48 -6.33 -1.67
N GLU A 18 -0.19 -7.62 -1.57
CA GLU A 18 0.45 -8.19 -0.37
C GLU A 18 1.86 -7.63 -0.17
N ARG A 19 2.64 -7.51 -1.25
CA ARG A 19 3.99 -6.92 -1.16
C ARG A 19 3.98 -5.47 -0.70
N ILE A 20 2.99 -4.68 -1.13
CA ILE A 20 2.86 -3.28 -0.72
C ILE A 20 2.45 -3.20 0.76
N ARG A 21 1.57 -4.09 1.24
CA ARG A 21 1.24 -4.21 2.67
C ARG A 21 2.47 -4.54 3.50
N THR A 22 3.24 -5.56 3.14
CA THR A 22 4.45 -5.93 3.89
C THR A 22 5.43 -4.74 3.94
N ALA A 23 5.70 -4.09 2.80
CA ALA A 23 6.61 -2.95 2.77
C ALA A 23 6.12 -1.76 3.63
N ARG A 24 4.81 -1.53 3.66
CA ARG A 24 4.19 -0.50 4.52
C ARG A 24 4.35 -0.85 5.99
N ASP A 25 4.03 -2.08 6.38
CA ASP A 25 4.11 -2.52 7.76
C ASP A 25 5.58 -2.49 8.27
N ASP A 26 6.55 -2.89 7.42
CA ASP A 26 7.98 -2.79 7.71
C ASP A 26 8.43 -1.33 7.95
N VAL A 27 7.91 -0.39 7.16
CA VAL A 27 8.20 1.05 7.32
C VAL A 27 7.56 1.60 8.61
N ASP A 28 6.30 1.26 8.87
CA ASP A 28 5.60 1.68 10.09
C ASP A 28 6.30 1.14 11.34
N GLU A 29 6.75 -0.13 11.32
CA GLU A 29 7.53 -0.74 12.41
C GLU A 29 8.88 -0.04 12.60
N ALA A 30 9.61 0.20 11.50
CA ALA A 30 10.91 0.86 11.55
C ALA A 30 10.80 2.28 12.14
N LEU A 31 9.76 3.04 11.78
CA LEU A 31 9.52 4.38 12.29
C LEU A 31 9.11 4.38 13.77
N ALA A 32 8.28 3.42 14.19
CA ALA A 32 7.88 3.25 15.58
C ALA A 32 9.08 2.91 16.49
N ALA A 33 10.12 2.26 15.95
CA ALA A 33 11.34 1.92 16.67
C ALA A 33 12.32 3.09 16.81
N VAL A 34 12.13 4.22 16.11
CA VAL A 34 13.04 5.37 16.19
C VAL A 34 12.85 6.09 17.53
N PRO A 35 13.90 6.21 18.37
CA PRO A 35 13.79 6.94 19.62
C PRO A 35 13.68 8.45 19.34
N VAL A 36 12.63 9.08 19.86
CA VAL A 36 12.38 10.53 19.69
C VAL A 36 13.19 11.42 20.65
N THR A 37 13.84 10.83 21.66
CA THR A 37 14.61 11.55 22.69
C THR A 37 15.91 10.83 23.03
N VAL A 38 16.98 11.57 23.33
CA VAL A 38 18.29 11.02 23.68
C VAL A 38 18.73 11.55 25.06
N ASP A 39 19.10 10.66 25.97
CA ASP A 39 19.05 10.92 27.42
C ASP A 39 20.29 11.64 28.03
N SER A 40 21.05 12.40 27.25
CA SER A 40 22.35 12.95 27.73
C SER A 40 22.51 14.47 27.63
N GLY A 41 21.53 15.21 27.08
CA GLY A 41 21.46 16.69 27.09
C GLY A 41 22.63 17.44 26.45
N GLY A 42 23.63 16.72 25.94
CA GLY A 42 24.84 17.26 25.36
C GLY A 42 24.59 17.87 23.99
N PRO A 43 25.55 18.65 23.47
CA PRO A 43 25.46 19.20 22.11
C PRO A 43 25.41 18.12 21.03
N VAL A 44 25.98 16.93 21.28
CA VAL A 44 25.89 15.77 20.38
C VAL A 44 24.48 15.18 20.38
N ASP A 45 23.86 15.04 21.56
CA ASP A 45 22.51 14.50 21.71
C ASP A 45 21.48 15.39 21.02
N ARG A 46 21.56 16.71 21.19
CA ARG A 46 20.70 17.68 20.47
C ARG A 46 20.86 17.65 18.96
N LYS A 47 22.02 17.21 18.45
CA LYS A 47 22.22 17.01 17.01
C LYS A 47 21.57 15.69 16.58
N LEU A 48 21.76 14.62 17.36
CA LEU A 48 21.16 13.32 17.12
C LEU A 48 19.63 13.39 17.16
N GLU A 49 19.04 14.03 18.17
CA GLU A 49 17.58 14.26 18.28
C GLU A 49 17.00 14.93 17.03
N ARG A 50 17.69 15.94 16.48
CA ARG A 50 17.25 16.59 15.24
C ARG A 50 17.32 15.68 14.02
N VAL A 51 18.35 14.83 13.93
CA VAL A 51 18.47 13.84 12.85
C VAL A 51 17.37 12.80 12.97
N LEU A 52 17.10 12.28 14.17
CA LEU A 52 16.04 11.31 14.43
C LEU A 52 14.65 11.89 14.16
N ALA A 53 14.40 13.15 14.58
CA ALA A 53 13.16 13.86 14.27
C ALA A 53 12.98 14.07 12.76
N GLY A 54 14.07 14.40 12.04
CA GLY A 54 14.06 14.49 10.58
C GLY A 54 13.72 13.14 9.92
N LEU A 55 14.34 12.05 10.38
CA LEU A 55 14.08 10.70 9.90
C LEU A 55 12.61 10.29 10.11
N VAL A 56 12.05 10.55 11.30
CA VAL A 56 10.62 10.26 11.58
C VAL A 56 9.71 11.08 10.67
N THR A 57 10.05 12.35 10.42
CA THR A 57 9.25 13.22 9.55
C THR A 57 9.28 12.76 8.09
N GLU A 58 10.48 12.55 7.53
CA GLU A 58 10.63 12.11 6.13
C GLU A 58 10.11 10.69 5.92
N GLY A 59 10.38 9.79 6.87
CA GLY A 59 9.85 8.44 6.83
C GLY A 59 8.33 8.39 6.95
N GLY A 60 7.71 9.26 7.75
CA GLY A 60 6.26 9.40 7.82
C GLY A 60 5.63 9.75 6.47
N LEU A 61 6.27 10.62 5.68
CA LEU A 61 5.80 10.93 4.31
C LEU A 61 5.86 9.70 3.38
N VAL A 62 6.88 8.85 3.53
CA VAL A 62 6.99 7.59 2.79
C VAL A 62 5.89 6.63 3.20
N ALA A 63 5.62 6.50 4.51
CA ALA A 63 4.53 5.69 5.02
C ALA A 63 3.18 6.15 4.46
N ASP A 64 2.87 7.46 4.51
CA ASP A 64 1.64 8.03 3.95
C ASP A 64 1.45 7.70 2.47
N HIS A 65 2.53 7.77 1.68
CA HIS A 65 2.50 7.39 0.27
C HIS A 65 2.24 5.88 0.08
N LEU A 66 2.85 5.01 0.89
CA LEU A 66 2.59 3.58 0.83
C LEU A 66 1.14 3.24 1.22
N HIS A 67 0.57 3.92 2.23
CA HIS A 67 -0.84 3.81 2.59
C HIS A 67 -1.76 4.23 1.44
N ALA A 68 -1.46 5.35 0.77
CA ALA A 68 -2.26 5.81 -0.38
C ALA A 68 -2.19 4.83 -1.58
N VAL A 69 -1.01 4.29 -1.87
CA VAL A 69 -0.84 3.27 -2.92
C VAL A 69 -1.63 2.02 -2.56
N GLN A 70 -1.55 1.54 -1.31
CA GLN A 70 -2.29 0.38 -0.85
C GLN A 70 -3.80 0.57 -1.02
N ALA A 71 -4.33 1.74 -0.63
CA ALA A 71 -5.75 2.05 -0.79
C ALA A 71 -6.22 2.00 -2.26
N ASN A 72 -5.40 2.52 -3.18
CA ASN A 72 -5.70 2.46 -4.62
C ASN A 72 -5.64 1.03 -5.16
N VAL A 73 -4.68 0.22 -4.70
CA VAL A 73 -4.58 -1.20 -5.10
C VAL A 73 -5.77 -2.00 -4.57
N ASP A 74 -6.16 -1.82 -3.31
CA ASP A 74 -7.33 -2.52 -2.75
C ASP A 74 -8.63 -2.10 -3.44
N ALA A 75 -8.76 -0.83 -3.84
CA ALA A 75 -9.89 -0.36 -4.66
C ALA A 75 -9.90 -1.02 -6.04
N ALA A 76 -8.76 -1.07 -6.73
CA ALA A 76 -8.64 -1.71 -8.04
C ALA A 76 -8.95 -3.22 -7.99
N VAL A 77 -8.51 -3.92 -6.93
CA VAL A 77 -8.83 -5.34 -6.71
C VAL A 77 -10.34 -5.52 -6.49
N ARG A 78 -10.98 -4.65 -5.69
CA ARG A 78 -12.43 -4.71 -5.47
C ARG A 78 -13.21 -4.47 -6.76
N ASP A 79 -12.88 -3.42 -7.50
CA ASP A 79 -13.55 -3.09 -8.77
C ASP A 79 -13.43 -4.24 -9.78
N TYR A 80 -12.28 -4.90 -9.85
CA TYR A 80 -12.08 -6.07 -10.71
C TYR A 80 -12.96 -7.25 -10.30
N LEU A 81 -13.00 -7.59 -9.01
CA LEU A 81 -13.85 -8.68 -8.50
C LEU A 81 -15.34 -8.39 -8.69
N ASP A 82 -15.78 -7.14 -8.52
CA ASP A 82 -17.17 -6.73 -8.75
C ASP A 82 -17.55 -6.85 -10.24
N VAL A 83 -16.63 -6.55 -11.16
CA VAL A 83 -16.83 -6.74 -12.60
C VAL A 83 -16.97 -8.23 -12.95
N ASP A 84 -16.11 -9.09 -12.39
CA ASP A 84 -16.20 -10.54 -12.61
C ASP A 84 -17.51 -11.13 -12.06
N ASP A 85 -17.96 -10.66 -10.90
CA ASP A 85 -19.24 -11.06 -10.30
C ASP A 85 -20.44 -10.64 -11.16
N HIS A 86 -20.40 -9.42 -11.71
CA HIS A 86 -21.42 -8.94 -12.63
C HIS A 86 -21.39 -9.72 -13.96
N HIS A 87 -20.20 -10.06 -14.46
CA HIS A 87 -20.04 -10.88 -15.66
C HIS A 87 -20.57 -12.31 -15.46
N ALA A 88 -20.26 -12.93 -14.32
CA ALA A 88 -20.75 -14.26 -13.96
C ALA A 88 -22.29 -14.32 -13.86
N ARG A 89 -22.92 -13.30 -13.26
CA ARG A 89 -24.38 -13.19 -13.17
C ARG A 89 -25.03 -12.98 -14.54
N HIS A 90 -24.43 -12.18 -15.42
CA HIS A 90 -24.96 -11.95 -16.78
C HIS A 90 -24.94 -13.24 -17.63
N LEU A 91 -23.87 -14.04 -17.52
CA LEU A 91 -23.77 -15.32 -18.23
C LEU A 91 -24.76 -16.37 -17.72
N TRP A 92 -25.06 -16.40 -16.41
CA TRP A 92 -26.08 -17.30 -15.84
C TRP A 92 -27.48 -16.98 -16.35
N THR A 93 -27.80 -15.70 -16.56
CA THR A 93 -29.15 -15.28 -17.02
C THR A 93 -29.40 -15.62 -18.49
N ILE A 94 -28.35 -15.71 -19.32
CA ILE A 94 -28.43 -16.13 -20.73
C ILE A 94 -28.48 -17.67 -20.86
N GLY A 95 -27.96 -18.38 -19.86
CA GLY A 95 -27.89 -19.85 -19.85
C GLY A 95 -29.16 -20.57 -19.41
N ASP A 96 -30.11 -19.88 -18.76
CA ASP A 96 -31.33 -20.48 -18.18
C ASP A 96 -32.55 -20.42 -19.12
N ASP A 97 -32.37 -19.89 -20.35
CA ASP A 97 -33.42 -19.70 -21.36
C ASP A 97 -33.28 -20.66 -22.56
N ARG A 98 -32.69 -21.86 -22.36
CA ARG A 98 -32.58 -22.93 -23.37
C ARG A 98 -32.97 -24.31 -22.87
#